data_AF-A0A139A204-F1
#
_entry.id   AF-A0A139A204-F1
#
_cell.length_a   1.000
_cell.length_b   1.000
_cell.length_c   1.000
_cell.angle_alpha   90.00
_cell.angle_beta   90.00
_cell.angle_gamma   90.00
#
_symmetry.space_group_name_H-M   'P 1'
#
loop_
_entity.id
_entity.type
_entity.pdbx_description
1 polymer ?
#
loop_
_entity_poly.entity_id
_entity_poly.type
_entity_poly.pdbx_seq_one_letter_code
_entity_poly.pdbx_strand_id
1 'polypeptide(L)'
;MSSGRVWTNEHPYRPKGVEIDALGHLSAYELVRDPVAFPEEGDQRVTLPMSKLEKIFQCPICLDVMNVCVATTACLHRFCKACLSNHLFRAKEKVCPTCRKPCPSMRSTRKDERFQGIIKAVFPG
;
A
#
# COMPACT_ATOMS: atom_id res chain seq x y z
N MET A 1 21.08 -25.69 -11.54
CA MET A 1 19.90 -26.60 -11.53
C MET A 1 19.33 -26.55 -10.12
N SER A 2 18.46 -25.59 -9.86
CA SER A 2 17.85 -25.34 -8.56
C SER A 2 16.79 -26.38 -8.28
N SER A 3 17.08 -27.33 -7.38
CA SER A 3 16.10 -28.31 -6.90
C SER A 3 15.02 -27.57 -6.11
N GLY A 4 13.81 -27.50 -6.69
CA GLY A 4 12.62 -27.02 -6.01
C GLY A 4 12.30 -27.87 -4.78
N ARG A 5 11.75 -27.23 -3.75
CA ARG A 5 11.26 -27.90 -2.55
C ARG A 5 10.06 -28.77 -2.91
N VAL A 6 10.15 -30.06 -2.57
CA VAL A 6 9.05 -31.02 -2.69
C VAL A 6 8.25 -30.96 -1.39
N TRP A 7 6.95 -30.74 -1.52
CA TRP A 7 6.00 -30.65 -0.40
C TRP A 7 5.42 -32.04 -0.10
N THR A 8 5.45 -32.47 1.16
CA THR A 8 4.78 -33.70 1.63
C THR A 8 3.50 -33.36 2.40
N ASN A 9 2.58 -34.34 2.48
CA ASN A 9 1.17 -34.21 2.88
C ASN A 9 0.90 -33.93 4.39
N GLU A 10 1.77 -33.18 5.07
CA GLU A 10 1.59 -32.77 6.47
C GLU A 10 1.62 -31.25 6.61
N HIS A 11 0.54 -30.52 6.28
CA HIS A 11 0.46 -29.10 6.63
C HIS A 11 -0.59 -28.76 7.71
N PRO A 12 -0.35 -29.20 8.96
CA PRO A 12 -0.95 -28.60 10.14
C PRO A 12 -0.19 -27.31 10.45
N TYR A 13 -0.82 -26.14 10.46
CA TYR A 13 -0.17 -24.88 10.90
C TYR A 13 0.12 -24.86 12.42
N ARG A 14 0.51 -25.99 13.01
CA ARG A 14 0.95 -26.12 14.39
C ARG A 14 2.46 -26.31 14.42
N PRO A 15 3.23 -25.23 14.63
CA PRO A 15 4.57 -25.41 15.12
C PRO A 15 4.51 -25.93 16.56
N LYS A 16 4.94 -27.18 16.79
CA LYS A 16 5.34 -27.62 18.13
C LYS A 16 6.80 -27.18 18.32
N GLY A 17 7.01 -26.18 19.17
CA GLY A 17 8.35 -25.75 19.60
C GLY A 17 9.01 -24.66 18.76
N VAL A 18 8.26 -23.80 18.07
CA VAL A 18 8.88 -22.60 17.46
C VAL A 18 9.11 -21.57 18.55
N GLU A 19 10.37 -21.44 18.98
CA GLU A 19 10.86 -20.22 19.60
C GLU A 19 10.80 -19.13 18.54
N ILE A 20 9.97 -18.12 18.81
CA ILE A 20 9.85 -16.88 18.05
C ILE A 20 11.24 -16.35 17.70
N ASP A 21 11.56 -16.24 16.42
CA ASP A 21 12.80 -15.58 16.00
C ASP A 21 12.71 -14.06 16.32
N ALA A 22 13.89 -13.43 16.38
CA ALA A 22 14.20 -12.20 17.12
C ALA A 22 13.42 -10.92 16.76
N LEU A 23 12.36 -11.00 15.94
CA LEU A 23 11.57 -9.87 15.47
C LEU A 23 10.12 -9.82 15.99
N GLY A 24 9.59 -10.91 16.56
CA GLY A 24 8.39 -10.90 17.43
C GLY A 24 7.08 -10.33 16.87
N HIS A 25 6.97 -10.03 15.58
CA HIS A 25 5.79 -9.37 14.97
C HIS A 25 5.09 -10.20 13.90
N LEU A 26 5.57 -11.43 13.64
CA LEU A 26 4.98 -12.33 12.66
C LEU A 26 4.08 -13.35 13.37
N SER A 27 2.89 -13.56 12.82
CA SER A 27 1.98 -14.63 13.23
C SER A 27 2.50 -16.00 12.78
N ALA A 28 2.01 -17.07 13.43
CA ALA A 28 2.34 -18.45 13.03
C ALA A 28 1.99 -18.75 11.56
N TYR A 29 0.96 -18.10 11.01
CA TYR A 29 0.62 -18.19 9.58
C TYR A 29 1.67 -17.50 8.70
N GLU A 30 2.11 -16.30 9.06
CA GLU A 30 3.08 -15.53 8.25
C GLU A 30 4.46 -16.18 8.18
N LEU A 31 4.85 -16.94 9.20
CA LEU A 31 6.12 -17.69 9.21
C LEU A 31 6.17 -18.82 8.19
N VAL A 32 5.01 -19.37 7.81
CA VAL A 32 4.94 -20.57 6.98
C VAL A 32 4.08 -20.42 5.73
N ARG A 33 3.46 -19.25 5.51
CA ARG A 33 2.66 -19.01 4.31
C ARG A 33 3.51 -19.10 3.05
N ASP A 34 2.92 -19.69 2.01
CA ASP A 34 3.52 -19.69 0.68
C ASP A 34 3.49 -18.29 0.05
N PRO A 35 4.46 -17.97 -0.83
CA PRO A 35 4.37 -16.83 -1.72
C PRO A 35 3.07 -16.89 -2.52
N VAL A 36 2.41 -15.73 -2.67
CA VAL A 36 1.26 -15.64 -3.57
C VAL A 36 1.75 -15.92 -4.98
N ALA A 37 1.24 -16.99 -5.60
CA ALA A 37 1.57 -17.33 -6.97
C ALA A 37 1.16 -16.17 -7.89
N PHE A 38 2.11 -15.69 -8.69
CA PHE A 38 1.78 -14.81 -9.80
C PHE A 38 1.13 -15.64 -10.91
N PRO A 39 0.12 -15.11 -11.61
CA PRO A 39 -0.40 -15.80 -12.79
C PRO A 39 0.71 -16.07 -13.79
N GLU A 40 0.63 -17.21 -14.49
CA GLU A 40 1.61 -17.57 -15.53
C GLU A 40 1.66 -16.52 -16.65
N GLU A 41 2.80 -16.44 -17.36
CA GLU A 41 3.01 -15.46 -18.43
C GLU A 41 1.90 -15.52 -19.49
N GLY A 42 1.07 -14.48 -19.55
CA GLY A 42 -0.03 -14.33 -20.51
C GLY A 42 -0.81 -13.03 -20.29
N ASP A 43 -1.52 -12.54 -21.32
CA ASP A 43 -2.40 -11.36 -21.23
C ASP A 43 -3.68 -11.68 -20.43
N GLN A 44 -3.54 -11.91 -19.13
CA GLN A 44 -4.67 -12.14 -18.25
C GLN A 44 -5.39 -10.81 -17.99
N ARG A 45 -6.54 -10.65 -18.63
CA ARG A 45 -7.38 -9.47 -18.46
C ARG A 45 -8.42 -9.73 -17.37
N VAL A 46 -8.55 -8.79 -16.44
CA VAL A 46 -9.55 -8.81 -15.38
C VAL A 46 -10.48 -7.62 -15.56
N THR A 47 -11.79 -7.86 -15.53
CA THR A 47 -12.80 -6.79 -15.54
C THR A 47 -13.13 -6.40 -14.10
N LEU A 48 -12.94 -5.13 -13.76
CA LEU A 48 -13.26 -4.57 -12.44
C LEU A 48 -14.21 -3.38 -12.60
N PRO A 49 -15.21 -3.23 -11.71
CA PRO A 49 -16.06 -2.04 -11.73
C PRO A 49 -15.25 -0.81 -11.30
N MET A 50 -15.25 0.23 -12.14
CA MET A 50 -14.50 1.47 -11.89
C MET A 50 -14.84 2.12 -10.55
N SER A 51 -16.10 2.03 -10.11
CA SER A 51 -16.57 2.55 -8.82
C SER A 51 -15.82 1.97 -7.61
N LYS A 52 -15.24 0.77 -7.71
CA LYS A 52 -14.37 0.20 -6.66
C LYS A 52 -12.96 0.78 -6.71
N LEU A 53 -12.44 1.08 -7.91
CA LEU A 53 -11.09 1.59 -8.12
C LEU A 53 -11.00 3.09 -7.81
N GLU A 54 -12.01 3.87 -8.21
CA GLU A 54 -12.07 5.33 -7.98
C GLU A 54 -11.79 5.68 -6.51
N LYS A 55 -12.45 5.00 -5.56
CA LYS A 55 -12.27 5.24 -4.12
C LYS A 55 -10.84 4.98 -3.62
N ILE A 56 -10.12 4.05 -4.25
CA ILE A 56 -8.74 3.69 -3.89
C ILE A 56 -7.77 4.80 -4.33
N PHE A 57 -8.05 5.42 -5.48
CA PHE A 57 -7.17 6.40 -6.11
C PHE A 57 -7.59 7.86 -5.89
N GLN A 58 -8.71 8.07 -5.20
CA GLN A 58 -9.25 9.38 -4.88
C GLN A 58 -8.44 10.09 -3.79
N CYS A 59 -8.13 11.36 -4.03
CA CYS A 59 -7.56 12.26 -3.04
C CYS A 59 -8.67 12.68 -2.05
N PRO A 60 -8.50 12.47 -0.74
CA PRO A 60 -9.54 12.79 0.25
C PRO A 60 -9.74 14.31 0.46
N ILE A 61 -8.92 15.17 -0.16
CA ILE A 61 -9.08 16.64 -0.09
C ILE A 61 -9.91 17.17 -1.25
N CYS A 62 -9.55 16.83 -2.50
CA CYS A 62 -10.24 17.35 -3.69
C CYS A 62 -11.31 16.41 -4.24
N LEU A 63 -11.41 15.19 -3.70
CA LEU A 63 -12.37 14.15 -4.12
C LEU A 63 -12.22 13.74 -5.60
N ASP A 64 -11.03 13.96 -6.16
CA ASP A 64 -10.67 13.58 -7.53
C ASP A 64 -9.47 12.61 -7.50
N VAL A 65 -9.19 11.94 -8.61
CA VAL A 65 -8.06 11.02 -8.76
C VAL A 65 -6.75 11.75 -8.42
N MET A 66 -5.89 11.11 -7.63
CA MET A 66 -4.67 11.73 -7.14
C MET A 66 -3.71 12.12 -8.26
N ASN A 67 -3.43 13.42 -8.36
CA ASN A 67 -2.42 13.98 -9.23
C ASN A 67 -1.13 14.29 -8.45
N VAL A 68 0.00 13.71 -8.89
CA VAL A 68 1.28 13.73 -8.17
C VAL A 68 1.10 13.26 -6.73
N CYS A 69 0.88 11.95 -6.58
CA CYS A 69 0.63 11.31 -5.30
C CYS A 69 1.79 11.51 -4.32
N VAL A 70 1.46 11.97 -3.11
CA VAL A 70 2.36 12.00 -1.96
C VAL A 70 1.75 11.24 -0.80
N ALA A 71 2.57 10.51 -0.06
CA ALA A 71 2.20 9.82 1.17
C ALA A 71 2.85 10.49 2.38
N THR A 72 2.10 10.63 3.46
CA THR A 72 2.64 11.06 4.76
C THR A 72 3.49 9.94 5.38
N THR A 73 4.64 10.26 5.92
CA THR A 73 5.58 9.24 6.46
C THR A 73 5.10 8.60 7.77
N ALA A 74 4.33 9.33 8.58
CA ALA A 74 3.84 8.84 9.88
C ALA A 74 2.56 7.99 9.83
N CYS A 75 1.80 8.05 8.73
CA CYS A 75 0.53 7.30 8.60
C CYS A 75 0.24 6.75 7.20
N LEU A 76 1.08 7.01 6.20
CA LEU A 76 0.94 6.51 4.84
C LEU A 76 -0.37 6.91 4.13
N HIS A 77 -1.12 7.89 4.66
CA HIS A 77 -2.24 8.48 3.94
C HIS A 77 -1.74 9.27 2.73
N ARG A 78 -2.46 9.11 1.61
CA ARG A 78 -2.09 9.62 0.29
C ARG A 78 -2.96 10.80 -0.14
N PHE A 79 -2.36 11.75 -0.85
CA PHE A 79 -2.99 12.97 -1.33
C PHE A 79 -2.35 13.43 -2.63
N CYS A 80 -2.99 14.34 -3.37
CA CYS A 80 -2.30 15.15 -4.38
C CYS A 80 -1.25 16.04 -3.70
N LYS A 81 -0.07 16.20 -4.30
CA LYS A 81 0.99 17.08 -3.79
C LYS A 81 0.48 18.51 -3.56
N ALA A 82 -0.25 19.06 -4.52
CA ALA A 82 -0.79 20.42 -4.44
C ALA A 82 -1.84 20.55 -3.33
N CYS A 83 -2.74 19.57 -3.20
CA CYS A 83 -3.78 19.58 -2.18
C CYS A 83 -3.19 19.56 -0.76
N LEU A 84 -2.25 18.64 -0.48
CA LEU A 84 -1.64 18.57 0.84
C LEU A 84 -0.77 19.79 1.13
N SER A 85 0.00 20.28 0.16
CA SER A 85 0.80 21.51 0.31
C SER A 85 -0.07 22.72 0.66
N ASN A 86 -1.18 22.91 -0.05
CA ASN A 86 -2.12 24.00 0.20
C ASN A 86 -2.80 23.87 1.57
N HIS A 87 -3.19 22.67 1.96
CA HIS A 87 -3.75 22.39 3.28
C HIS A 87 -2.74 22.75 4.38
N LEU A 88 -1.52 22.23 4.30
CA LEU A 88 -0.48 22.49 5.30
C LEU A 88 -0.05 23.95 5.33
N PHE A 89 -0.12 24.68 4.22
CA PHE A 89 0.16 26.11 4.21
C PHE A 89 -0.90 26.90 5.00
N ARG A 90 -2.18 26.60 4.79
CA ARG A 90 -3.32 27.34 5.36
C ARG A 90 -3.72 26.91 6.78
N ALA A 91 -3.53 25.64 7.12
CA ALA A 91 -3.98 25.09 8.39
C ALA A 91 -3.19 25.69 9.57
N LYS A 92 -3.89 26.07 10.65
CA LYS A 92 -3.25 26.48 11.90
C LYS A 92 -2.49 25.30 12.53
N GLU A 93 -3.14 24.14 12.57
CA GLU A 93 -2.54 22.88 13.01
C GLU A 93 -1.97 22.10 11.85
N LYS A 94 -0.72 21.67 11.96
CA LYS A 94 0.00 20.95 10.90
C LYS A 94 -0.18 19.44 11.08
N VAL A 95 -1.35 18.94 10.68
CA VAL A 95 -1.76 17.54 10.87
C VAL A 95 -2.21 16.89 9.57
N CYS A 96 -2.21 15.55 9.53
CA CYS A 96 -2.75 14.79 8.41
C CYS A 96 -4.28 15.02 8.27
N PRO A 97 -4.80 15.38 7.09
CA PRO A 97 -6.24 15.58 6.88
C PRO A 97 -7.10 14.35 7.19
N THR A 98 -6.56 13.14 7.05
CA THR A 98 -7.32 11.90 7.23
C THR A 98 -7.35 11.40 8.67
N CYS A 99 -6.22 11.47 9.38
CA CYS A 99 -6.09 10.85 10.71
C CYS A 99 -5.50 11.75 11.80
N ARG A 100 -5.27 13.03 11.48
CA ARG A 100 -4.73 14.05 12.39
C ARG A 100 -3.36 13.77 13.03
N LYS A 101 -2.63 12.72 12.61
CA LYS A 101 -1.22 12.56 13.02
C LYS A 101 -0.38 13.78 12.60
N PRO A 102 0.66 14.18 13.37
CA PRO A 102 1.49 15.31 13.04
C PRO A 102 2.07 15.25 11.62
N CYS A 103 1.89 16.33 10.88
CA CYS A 103 2.45 16.54 9.54
C CYS A 103 2.96 18.00 9.43
N PRO A 104 4.06 18.37 10.11
CA PRO A 104 4.51 19.76 10.22
C PRO A 104 4.71 20.51 8.88
N SER A 105 5.16 19.80 7.85
CA SER A 105 5.42 20.39 6.54
C SER A 105 5.46 19.32 5.44
N MET A 106 5.66 19.74 4.20
CA MET A 106 5.87 18.81 3.08
C MET A 106 7.08 17.88 3.26
N ARG A 107 8.04 18.20 4.16
CA ARG A 107 9.18 17.30 4.48
C ARG A 107 8.73 16.02 5.20
N SER A 108 7.55 16.04 5.82
CA SER A 108 6.91 14.88 6.47
C SER A 108 6.23 13.94 5.47
N THR A 109 6.42 14.17 4.17
CA THR A 109 5.82 13.41 3.09
C THR A 109 6.88 12.85 2.15
N ARG A 110 6.50 11.87 1.33
CA ARG A 110 7.30 11.33 0.22
C ARG A 110 6.42 11.24 -1.02
N LYS A 111 7.00 11.51 -2.19
CA LYS A 111 6.34 11.24 -3.47
C LYS A 111 6.21 9.72 -3.62
N ASP A 112 5.02 9.24 -3.95
CA ASP A 112 4.75 7.82 -4.16
C ASP A 112 4.67 7.53 -5.66
N GLU A 113 5.85 7.35 -6.27
CA GLU A 113 5.96 7.15 -7.72
C GLU A 113 5.37 5.82 -8.18
N ARG A 114 5.47 4.79 -7.33
CA ARG A 114 4.88 3.48 -7.60
C ARG A 114 3.36 3.58 -7.63
N PHE A 115 2.76 4.22 -6.63
CA PHE A 115 1.31 4.41 -6.61
C PHE A 115 0.84 5.30 -7.76
N GLN A 116 1.59 6.36 -8.11
CA GLN A 116 1.31 7.16 -9.29
C GLN A 116 1.39 6.35 -10.59
N GLY A 117 2.33 5.41 -10.70
CA GLY A 117 2.43 4.50 -11.84
C GLY A 117 1.19 3.62 -11.98
N ILE A 118 0.67 3.09 -10.87
CA ILE A 118 -0.58 2.31 -10.85
C ILE A 118 -1.76 3.18 -11.27
N ILE A 119 -1.88 4.41 -10.75
CA ILE A 119 -2.94 5.36 -11.16
C ILE A 119 -2.91 5.56 -12.69
N LYS A 120 -1.74 5.80 -13.28
CA LYS A 120 -1.59 6.01 -14.73
C LYS A 120 -1.95 4.78 -15.56
N ALA A 121 -1.70 3.59 -15.04
CA ALA A 121 -2.05 2.34 -15.73
C ALA A 121 -3.57 2.07 -15.69
N VAL A 122 -4.25 2.47 -14.60
CA VAL A 122 -5.69 2.27 -14.42
C VAL A 122 -6.53 3.37 -15.06
N PHE A 123 -6.08 4.63 -14.95
CA PHE A 123 -6.68 5.81 -15.57
C PHE A 123 -5.69 6.38 -16.59
N PRO A 124 -5.59 5.75 -17.79
CA PRO A 124 -4.96 6.43 -18.91
C PRO A 124 -5.82 7.67 -19.21
N GLY A 125 -5.24 8.86 -19.00
CA GLY A 125 -5.87 10.11 -19.41
C GLY A 125 -6.11 10.15 -20.90
#